data_AF-A0A8C5QQZ5-F1
#
_entry.id   AF-A0A8C5QQZ5-F1
#
_cell.length_a   1.000
_cell.length_b   1.000
_cell.length_c   1.000
_cell.angle_alpha   90.00
_cell.angle_beta   90.00
_cell.angle_gamma   90.00
#
_symmetry.space_group_name_H-M   'P 1'
#
loop_
_entity.id
_entity.type
_entity.pdbx_description
1 polymer ?
#
loop_
_entity_poly.entity_id
_entity_poly.type
_entity_poly.pdbx_seq_one_letter_code
_entity_poly.pdbx_strand_id
1 'polypeptide(L)'
;IIRHQLCANSQFARVARKWRKKAFDRKNNVAKEKLPSSLFIGEESTAAGSTCLLTDDPTWIIDPIDGTCNFVHRFPTVAVSIGFAVNQELEFGVIYHCTEEKMYTGRRGHGAFCNQERLQVTKQTDIRNALIVTEIGPKRDPATLKLFLKYLLIGSLITHRVRVIGSATLALCHIAAGTADAFYQYGLHCWDLAAATVIIREAGGVVIDTTGTSFLNHHRAVAVQGKAVKPGKCMPGKNPSRSRSHAAQPPEKADTVEGSE
;
A
#
# COMPACT_ATOMS: atom_id res chain seq x y z
N ILE A 1 -19.27 2.61 34.76
CA ILE A 1 -19.20 1.22 34.23
C ILE A 1 -19.97 1.11 32.89
N ILE A 2 -19.77 2.09 32.00
CA ILE A 2 -20.24 2.07 30.60
C ILE A 2 -19.08 2.61 29.76
N ARG A 3 -17.96 1.88 29.73
CA ARG A 3 -16.67 2.39 29.20
C ARG A 3 -15.79 1.36 28.50
N HIS A 4 -16.28 0.14 28.26
CA HIS A 4 -15.49 -0.93 27.63
C HIS A 4 -16.15 -1.60 26.43
N GLN A 5 -17.43 -1.37 26.12
CA GLN A 5 -18.15 -2.24 25.18
C GLN A 5 -18.04 -1.88 23.69
N LEU A 6 -17.95 -0.61 23.31
CA LEU A 6 -18.29 -0.21 21.92
C LEU A 6 -17.17 -0.40 20.87
N CYS A 7 -15.91 -0.57 21.30
CA CYS A 7 -14.83 -1.05 20.41
C CYS A 7 -14.30 -2.45 20.81
N ALA A 8 -14.84 -3.07 21.87
CA ALA A 8 -14.38 -4.37 22.35
C ALA A 8 -15.26 -5.54 21.91
N ASN A 9 -16.51 -5.28 21.52
CA ASN A 9 -17.50 -6.31 21.21
C ASN A 9 -17.75 -6.54 19.71
N SER A 10 -17.22 -5.72 18.79
CA SER A 10 -17.23 -6.17 17.40
C SER A 10 -16.36 -7.42 17.33
N GLN A 11 -16.95 -8.50 16.81
CA GLN A 11 -16.28 -9.80 16.65
C GLN A 11 -14.91 -9.61 15.96
N PHE A 12 -14.79 -8.55 15.14
CA PHE A 12 -13.59 -8.11 14.46
C PHE A 12 -12.55 -7.35 15.28
N ALA A 13 -12.87 -6.44 16.20
CA ALA A 13 -11.83 -5.80 17.05
C ALA A 13 -11.09 -6.83 17.94
N ARG A 14 -11.77 -7.95 18.24
CA ARG A 14 -11.17 -9.14 18.85
C ARG A 14 -10.32 -9.93 17.85
N VAL A 15 -10.74 -10.05 16.58
CA VAL A 15 -9.96 -10.65 15.47
C VAL A 15 -8.75 -9.78 15.14
N ALA A 16 -8.86 -8.48 14.89
CA ALA A 16 -7.76 -7.55 14.66
C ALA A 16 -6.73 -7.54 15.80
N ARG A 17 -7.14 -7.57 17.08
CA ARG A 17 -6.20 -7.78 18.21
C ARG A 17 -5.60 -9.19 18.21
N LYS A 18 -6.39 -10.23 17.93
CA LYS A 18 -5.88 -11.60 17.76
C LYS A 18 -4.92 -11.69 16.58
N TRP A 19 -5.11 -10.94 15.51
CA TRP A 19 -4.29 -10.94 14.30
C TRP A 19 -3.06 -10.07 14.51
N ARG A 20 -3.14 -8.90 15.14
CA ARG A 20 -1.95 -8.14 15.58
C ARG A 20 -1.06 -8.99 16.50
N LYS A 21 -1.64 -9.77 17.41
CA LYS A 21 -0.88 -10.67 18.32
C LYS A 21 -0.50 -12.02 17.70
N LYS A 22 -1.31 -12.61 16.81
CA LYS A 22 -1.03 -13.92 16.16
C LYS A 22 -0.26 -13.81 14.85
N ALA A 23 -0.50 -12.80 14.02
CA ALA A 23 0.29 -12.54 12.81
C ALA A 23 1.74 -12.20 13.17
N PHE A 24 1.98 -11.66 14.36
CA PHE A 24 3.30 -11.34 14.87
C PHE A 24 3.97 -12.50 15.63
N ASP A 25 3.29 -13.16 16.60
CA ASP A 25 3.98 -14.12 17.49
C ASP A 25 3.97 -15.59 17.04
N ARG A 26 3.13 -16.00 16.08
CA ARG A 26 3.13 -17.38 15.56
C ARG A 26 2.69 -17.42 14.11
N LYS A 27 3.66 -17.63 13.20
CA LYS A 27 3.51 -18.13 11.82
C LYS A 27 2.04 -18.35 11.42
N ASN A 28 1.50 -17.45 10.60
CA ASN A 28 0.17 -17.46 9.95
C ASN A 28 -0.44 -18.86 9.70
N ASN A 29 -1.01 -19.49 10.74
CA ASN A 29 -1.45 -20.88 10.64
C ASN A 29 -2.61 -21.05 9.68
N VAL A 30 -3.62 -20.18 9.62
CA VAL A 30 -4.79 -20.42 8.76
C VAL A 30 -4.45 -20.31 7.26
N ALA A 31 -3.68 -19.29 6.87
CA ALA A 31 -3.27 -19.11 5.48
C ALA A 31 -2.19 -20.12 5.07
N LYS A 32 -1.24 -20.47 5.96
CA LYS A 32 -0.27 -21.55 5.70
C LYS A 32 -0.84 -22.96 5.81
N GLU A 33 -1.91 -23.17 6.57
CA GLU A 33 -2.63 -24.46 6.63
C GLU A 33 -3.39 -24.68 5.31
N LYS A 34 -3.98 -23.62 4.74
CA LYS A 34 -4.74 -23.71 3.48
C LYS A 34 -3.89 -23.57 2.22
N LEU A 35 -2.84 -22.74 2.25
CA LEU A 35 -1.89 -22.49 1.17
C LEU A 35 -0.45 -22.44 1.73
N PRO A 36 0.14 -23.59 2.09
CA PRO A 36 1.44 -23.66 2.74
C PRO A 36 2.60 -23.07 1.93
N SER A 37 2.49 -23.06 0.60
CA SER A 37 3.47 -22.47 -0.31
C SER A 37 3.29 -20.96 -0.53
N SER A 38 2.25 -20.34 0.02
CA SER A 38 2.01 -18.91 -0.20
C SER A 38 3.00 -18.01 0.56
N LEU A 39 3.40 -16.92 -0.09
CA LEU A 39 4.26 -15.88 0.46
C LEU A 39 3.44 -14.82 1.19
N PHE A 40 4.14 -13.98 1.96
CA PHE A 40 3.54 -12.91 2.75
C PHE A 40 4.34 -11.62 2.61
N ILE A 41 3.62 -10.55 2.34
CA ILE A 41 4.08 -9.17 2.39
C ILE A 41 3.19 -8.44 3.39
N GLY A 42 3.76 -7.72 4.34
CA GLY A 42 2.97 -6.91 5.25
C GLY A 42 3.83 -5.95 6.04
N GLU A 43 3.18 -4.91 6.57
CA GLU A 43 3.82 -3.79 7.28
C GLU A 43 4.85 -4.26 8.31
N GLU A 44 4.41 -5.12 9.23
CA GLU A 44 5.24 -5.63 10.33
C GLU A 44 6.38 -6.55 9.85
N SER A 45 6.16 -7.30 8.77
CA SER A 45 7.19 -8.18 8.21
C SER A 45 8.31 -7.38 7.53
N THR A 46 7.95 -6.26 6.88
CA THR A 46 8.91 -5.32 6.31
C THR A 46 9.63 -4.51 7.38
N ALA A 47 8.95 -4.14 8.48
CA ALA A 47 9.59 -3.53 9.64
C ALA A 47 10.66 -4.45 10.27
N ALA A 48 10.44 -5.76 10.22
CA ALA A 48 11.40 -6.79 10.66
C ALA A 48 12.53 -7.11 9.64
N GLY A 49 12.62 -6.37 8.52
CA GLY A 49 13.70 -6.51 7.54
C GLY A 49 13.39 -7.42 6.34
N SER A 50 12.16 -7.91 6.18
CA SER A 50 11.77 -8.70 5.01
C SER A 50 11.61 -7.82 3.76
N THR A 51 12.06 -8.31 2.61
CA THR A 51 11.88 -7.63 1.32
C THR A 51 10.42 -7.69 0.84
N CYS A 52 9.80 -6.54 0.51
CA CYS A 52 8.52 -6.50 -0.24
C CYS A 52 8.83 -6.80 -1.72
N LEU A 53 9.02 -8.08 -2.05
CA LEU A 53 9.15 -8.57 -3.43
C LEU A 53 7.95 -9.43 -3.78
N LEU A 54 7.26 -9.06 -4.85
CA LEU A 54 6.15 -9.79 -5.41
C LEU A 54 6.73 -10.71 -6.48
N THR A 55 6.53 -12.00 -6.29
CA THR A 55 6.96 -13.04 -7.22
C THR A 55 5.73 -13.61 -7.93
N ASP A 56 5.95 -14.62 -8.77
CA ASP A 56 4.84 -15.34 -9.40
C ASP A 56 4.07 -16.23 -8.41
N ASP A 57 4.65 -16.51 -7.24
CA ASP A 57 4.02 -17.33 -6.22
C ASP A 57 2.79 -16.64 -5.60
N PRO A 58 1.76 -17.41 -5.20
CA PRO A 58 0.63 -16.89 -4.45
C PRO A 58 1.08 -16.10 -3.22
N THR A 59 0.74 -14.81 -3.17
CA THR A 59 1.26 -13.88 -2.16
C THR A 59 0.13 -13.13 -1.47
N TRP A 60 0.09 -13.21 -0.14
CA TRP A 60 -0.79 -12.39 0.69
C TRP A 60 -0.13 -11.05 0.99
N ILE A 61 -0.85 -9.96 0.78
CA ILE A 61 -0.37 -8.60 1.04
C ILE A 61 -1.29 -7.97 2.09
N ILE A 62 -0.76 -7.74 3.30
CA ILE A 62 -1.60 -7.48 4.48
C ILE A 62 -1.17 -6.20 5.19
N ASP A 63 -2.13 -5.30 5.42
CA ASP A 63 -2.05 -4.27 6.45
C ASP A 63 -2.96 -4.68 7.62
N PRO A 64 -2.40 -5.03 8.79
CA PRO A 64 -3.19 -5.45 9.93
C PRO A 64 -4.01 -4.30 10.53
N ILE A 65 -3.53 -3.05 10.47
CA ILE A 65 -4.19 -1.86 11.02
C ILE A 65 -3.79 -0.60 10.20
N ASP A 66 -4.52 -0.34 9.12
CA ASP A 66 -4.44 0.97 8.46
C ASP A 66 -5.15 2.02 9.32
N GLY A 67 -4.54 3.18 9.44
CA GLY A 67 -4.95 4.23 10.38
C GLY A 67 -4.50 3.95 11.82
N THR A 68 -3.27 3.44 12.02
CA THR A 68 -2.70 3.22 13.37
C THR A 68 -2.78 4.47 14.27
N CYS A 69 -2.56 5.68 13.74
CA CYS A 69 -2.76 6.93 14.49
C CYS A 69 -4.21 7.08 14.96
N ASN A 70 -5.17 6.86 14.05
CA ASN A 70 -6.59 6.90 14.37
C ASN A 70 -6.95 5.86 15.44
N PHE A 71 -6.41 4.64 15.33
CA PHE A 71 -6.62 3.58 16.32
C PHE A 71 -6.12 4.00 17.71
N VAL A 72 -4.92 4.58 17.82
CA VAL A 72 -4.35 5.07 19.09
C VAL A 72 -5.25 6.14 19.72
N HIS A 73 -5.78 7.05 18.90
CA HIS A 73 -6.63 8.15 19.35
C HIS A 73 -8.13 7.83 19.42
N ARG A 74 -8.53 6.60 19.06
CA ARG A 74 -9.94 6.17 18.95
C ARG A 74 -10.75 7.00 17.94
N PHE A 75 -10.08 7.58 16.94
CA PHE A 75 -10.74 8.22 15.81
C PHE A 75 -11.39 7.14 14.93
N PRO A 76 -12.65 7.30 14.48
CA PRO A 76 -13.46 6.19 14.00
C PRO A 76 -13.16 5.76 12.56
N THR A 77 -11.93 5.88 12.09
CA THR A 77 -11.51 5.57 10.71
C THR A 77 -10.30 4.65 10.77
N VAL A 78 -10.55 3.35 10.87
CA VAL A 78 -9.53 2.30 11.04
C VAL A 78 -9.93 1.08 10.23
N ALA A 79 -8.99 0.49 9.49
CA ALA A 79 -9.26 -0.66 8.65
C ALA A 79 -8.25 -1.80 8.79
N VAL A 80 -8.69 -2.98 8.35
CA VAL A 80 -7.81 -4.12 8.03
C VAL A 80 -7.82 -4.27 6.51
N SER A 81 -6.64 -4.45 5.90
CA SER A 81 -6.48 -4.63 4.45
C SER A 81 -5.84 -5.98 4.13
N ILE A 82 -6.44 -6.74 3.23
CA ILE A 82 -5.92 -8.03 2.75
C ILE A 82 -6.06 -8.08 1.23
N GLY A 83 -4.92 -7.98 0.54
CA GLY A 83 -4.80 -8.27 -0.88
C GLY A 83 -4.22 -9.67 -1.11
N PHE A 84 -4.52 -10.23 -2.28
CA PHE A 84 -3.93 -11.48 -2.73
C PHE A 84 -3.51 -11.37 -4.19
N ALA A 85 -2.32 -11.89 -4.48
CA ALA A 85 -1.71 -11.86 -5.80
C ALA A 85 -1.25 -13.24 -6.23
N VAL A 86 -1.31 -13.53 -7.54
CA VAL A 86 -0.76 -14.72 -8.18
C VAL A 86 -0.15 -14.29 -9.51
N ASN A 87 1.01 -14.81 -9.89
CA ASN A 87 1.72 -14.40 -11.12
C ASN A 87 1.92 -12.88 -11.19
N GLN A 88 2.23 -12.27 -10.04
CA GLN A 88 2.37 -10.81 -9.87
C GLN A 88 1.10 -9.99 -10.21
N GLU A 89 -0.04 -10.63 -10.42
CA GLU A 89 -1.32 -10.00 -10.69
C GLU A 89 -2.21 -10.04 -9.44
N LEU A 90 -2.88 -8.92 -9.15
CA LEU A 90 -3.80 -8.82 -8.02
C LEU A 90 -5.13 -9.52 -8.36
N GLU A 91 -5.47 -10.56 -7.59
CA GLU A 91 -6.63 -11.42 -7.84
C GLU A 91 -7.87 -11.00 -7.03
N PHE A 92 -7.69 -10.72 -5.74
CA PHE A 92 -8.76 -10.24 -4.88
C PHE A 92 -8.27 -9.29 -3.78
N GLY A 93 -9.18 -8.48 -3.29
CA GLY A 93 -8.97 -7.55 -2.19
C GLY A 93 -10.13 -7.58 -1.20
N VAL A 94 -9.81 -7.48 0.08
CA VAL A 94 -10.75 -7.35 1.18
C VAL A 94 -10.28 -6.23 2.09
N ILE A 95 -11.16 -5.26 2.34
CA ILE A 95 -10.93 -4.16 3.28
C ILE A 95 -12.10 -4.11 4.25
N TYR A 96 -11.81 -4.11 5.54
CA TYR A 96 -12.84 -4.02 6.58
C TYR A 96 -12.71 -2.75 7.39
N HIS A 97 -13.72 -1.89 7.33
CA HIS A 97 -13.84 -0.70 8.17
C HIS A 97 -14.31 -1.10 9.57
N CYS A 98 -13.41 -1.10 10.54
CA CYS A 98 -13.63 -1.75 11.84
C CYS A 98 -14.76 -1.15 12.68
N THR A 99 -14.96 0.16 12.55
CA THR A 99 -15.91 0.95 13.37
C THR A 99 -17.29 1.13 12.73
N GLU A 100 -17.37 1.07 11.40
CA GLU A 100 -18.65 1.17 10.65
C GLU A 100 -19.14 -0.20 10.18
N GLU A 101 -18.40 -1.27 10.46
CA GLU A 101 -18.72 -2.64 10.08
C GLU A 101 -18.98 -2.81 8.56
N LYS A 102 -18.24 -2.04 7.74
CA LYS A 102 -18.29 -2.12 6.28
C LYS A 102 -17.22 -3.05 5.75
N MET A 103 -17.63 -4.10 5.06
CA MET A 103 -16.76 -5.06 4.39
C MET A 103 -16.73 -4.77 2.89
N TYR A 104 -15.65 -4.15 2.43
CA TYR A 104 -15.37 -3.94 1.02
C TYR A 104 -14.65 -5.16 0.45
N THR A 105 -15.13 -5.69 -0.67
CA THR A 105 -14.53 -6.83 -1.36
C THR A 105 -14.47 -6.57 -2.86
N GLY A 106 -13.49 -7.17 -3.51
CA GLY A 106 -13.37 -7.15 -4.96
C GLY A 106 -12.57 -8.36 -5.43
N ARG A 107 -12.96 -8.93 -6.56
CA ARG A 107 -12.24 -10.04 -7.19
C ARG A 107 -12.20 -9.80 -8.69
N ARG A 108 -11.03 -9.99 -9.29
CA ARG A 108 -10.78 -9.74 -10.72
C ARG A 108 -11.85 -10.41 -11.59
N GLY A 109 -12.58 -9.62 -12.38
CA GLY A 109 -13.65 -10.06 -13.27
C GLY A 109 -15.00 -10.37 -12.61
N HIS A 110 -15.16 -10.11 -11.32
CA HIS A 110 -16.38 -10.45 -10.56
C HIS A 110 -17.08 -9.25 -9.91
N GLY A 111 -16.55 -8.04 -10.07
CA GLY A 111 -17.08 -6.84 -9.44
C GLY A 111 -16.56 -6.58 -8.03
N ALA A 112 -16.92 -5.40 -7.53
CA ALA A 112 -16.63 -4.93 -6.19
C ALA A 112 -17.92 -4.69 -5.41
N PHE A 113 -17.86 -4.94 -4.10
CA PHE A 113 -19.01 -4.88 -3.21
C PHE A 113 -18.65 -4.25 -1.86
N CYS A 114 -19.60 -3.59 -1.21
CA CYS A 114 -19.56 -3.26 0.21
C CYS A 114 -20.80 -3.86 0.88
N ASN A 115 -20.63 -4.76 1.84
CA ASN A 115 -21.75 -5.44 2.50
C ASN A 115 -22.79 -6.01 1.51
N GLN A 116 -22.30 -6.68 0.45
CA GLN A 116 -23.09 -7.27 -0.65
C GLN A 116 -23.68 -6.26 -1.66
N GLU A 117 -23.64 -4.96 -1.40
CA GLU A 117 -24.05 -3.94 -2.35
C GLU A 117 -22.95 -3.68 -3.38
N ARG A 118 -23.29 -3.71 -4.67
CA ARG A 118 -22.31 -3.49 -5.75
C ARG A 118 -21.82 -2.05 -5.72
N LEU A 119 -20.51 -1.89 -5.83
CA LEU A 119 -19.84 -0.60 -5.89
C LEU A 119 -19.72 -0.09 -7.33
N GLN A 120 -19.74 1.23 -7.46
CA GLN A 120 -19.48 1.93 -8.71
C GLN A 120 -18.85 3.29 -8.42
N VAL A 121 -17.75 3.59 -9.12
CA VAL A 121 -17.12 4.91 -9.03
C VAL A 121 -18.02 6.00 -9.62
N THR A 122 -17.77 7.27 -9.27
CA THR A 122 -18.52 8.39 -9.85
C THR A 122 -18.25 8.56 -11.35
N LYS A 123 -19.11 9.33 -12.01
CA LYS A 123 -18.92 9.78 -13.40
C LYS A 123 -18.36 11.20 -13.49
N GLN A 124 -17.85 11.76 -12.39
CA GLN A 124 -17.34 13.14 -12.37
C GLN A 124 -16.10 13.27 -13.25
N THR A 125 -16.10 14.24 -14.15
CA THR A 125 -14.98 14.53 -15.06
C THR A 125 -14.45 15.95 -14.92
N ASP A 126 -15.22 16.85 -14.32
CA ASP A 126 -14.80 18.22 -14.04
C ASP A 126 -14.15 18.28 -12.66
N ILE A 127 -12.83 18.49 -12.64
CA ILE A 127 -12.04 18.59 -11.41
C ILE A 127 -12.58 19.63 -10.44
N ARG A 128 -13.19 20.72 -10.93
CA ARG A 128 -13.74 21.80 -10.10
C ARG A 128 -14.92 21.34 -9.25
N ASN A 129 -15.59 20.27 -9.66
CA ASN A 129 -16.71 19.65 -8.95
C ASN A 129 -16.30 18.39 -8.17
N ALA A 130 -15.02 18.00 -8.24
CA ALA A 130 -14.52 16.78 -7.63
C ALA A 130 -14.25 16.93 -6.13
N LEU A 131 -14.62 15.93 -5.34
CA LEU A 131 -14.18 15.71 -3.98
C LEU A 131 -12.91 14.86 -3.97
N ILE A 132 -11.82 15.44 -3.49
CA ILE A 132 -10.52 14.77 -3.40
C ILE A 132 -10.28 14.28 -1.98
N VAL A 133 -9.73 13.07 -1.84
CA VAL A 133 -9.23 12.56 -0.56
C VAL A 133 -7.71 12.42 -0.63
N THR A 134 -6.98 12.74 0.43
CA THR A 134 -5.52 12.64 0.48
C THR A 134 -5.06 12.38 1.91
N GLU A 135 -3.79 12.01 2.09
CA GLU A 135 -3.17 11.81 3.39
C GLU A 135 -1.75 12.35 3.42
N ILE A 136 -1.26 12.67 4.62
CA ILE A 136 0.11 13.15 4.85
C ILE A 136 1.13 12.02 4.73
N GLY A 137 0.71 10.76 4.89
CA GLY A 137 1.58 9.61 5.06
C GLY A 137 2.22 9.57 6.47
N PRO A 138 3.14 8.61 6.74
CA PRO A 138 3.75 8.46 8.07
C PRO A 138 5.00 9.34 8.28
N LYS A 139 5.69 9.74 7.20
CA LYS A 139 6.91 10.55 7.30
C LYS A 139 6.60 11.99 7.72
N ARG A 140 7.42 12.53 8.62
CA ARG A 140 7.25 13.88 9.20
C ARG A 140 8.44 14.80 8.95
N ASP A 141 9.30 14.45 7.99
CA ASP A 141 10.42 15.32 7.62
C ASP A 141 9.93 16.59 6.88
N PRO A 142 10.69 17.71 6.97
CA PRO A 142 10.27 18.98 6.38
C PRO A 142 10.01 18.92 4.87
N ALA A 143 10.72 18.08 4.12
CA ALA A 143 10.52 17.99 2.67
C ALA A 143 9.18 17.32 2.34
N THR A 144 8.86 16.21 3.00
CA THR A 144 7.55 15.54 2.87
C THR A 144 6.40 16.47 3.25
N LEU A 145 6.51 17.18 4.37
CA LEU A 145 5.45 18.10 4.83
C LEU A 145 5.25 19.29 3.88
N LYS A 146 6.34 19.89 3.39
CA LYS A 146 6.26 20.96 2.37
C LYS A 146 5.58 20.47 1.09
N LEU A 147 5.90 19.26 0.64
CA LEU A 147 5.28 18.66 -0.54
C LEU A 147 3.78 18.43 -0.34
N PHE A 148 3.39 17.86 0.80
CA PHE A 148 2.00 17.67 1.16
C PHE A 148 1.22 19.00 1.18
N LEU A 149 1.72 20.02 1.91
CA LEU A 149 1.07 21.31 2.01
C LEU A 149 0.93 22.02 0.65
N LYS A 150 1.94 21.90 -0.22
CA LYS A 150 1.90 22.42 -1.58
C LYS A 150 0.72 21.82 -2.37
N TYR A 151 0.58 20.49 -2.36
CA TYR A 151 -0.50 19.83 -3.12
C TYR A 151 -1.86 20.00 -2.47
N LEU A 152 -1.94 20.05 -1.14
CA LEU A 152 -3.17 20.37 -0.43
C LEU A 152 -3.68 21.76 -0.81
N LEU A 153 -2.80 22.76 -0.89
CA LEU A 153 -3.15 24.11 -1.34
C LEU A 153 -3.65 24.10 -2.79
N ILE A 154 -2.91 23.46 -3.71
CA ILE A 154 -3.33 23.35 -5.12
C ILE A 154 -4.69 22.67 -5.23
N GLY A 155 -4.88 21.52 -4.60
CA GLY A 155 -6.14 20.78 -4.60
C GLY A 155 -7.30 21.60 -4.05
N SER A 156 -7.06 22.38 -2.98
CA SER A 156 -8.08 23.25 -2.38
C SER A 156 -8.50 24.42 -3.27
N LEU A 157 -7.63 24.83 -4.22
CA LEU A 157 -7.91 25.94 -5.15
C LEU A 157 -8.65 25.47 -6.41
N ILE A 158 -8.39 24.25 -6.88
CA ILE A 158 -8.86 23.78 -8.21
C ILE A 158 -9.98 22.73 -8.13
N THR A 159 -10.28 22.22 -6.94
CA THR A 159 -11.31 21.19 -6.73
C THR A 159 -12.47 21.71 -5.90
N HIS A 160 -13.55 20.92 -5.81
CA HIS A 160 -14.70 21.30 -4.99
C HIS A 160 -14.31 21.32 -3.52
N ARG A 161 -13.71 20.23 -3.02
CA ARG A 161 -13.21 20.12 -1.64
C ARG A 161 -12.13 19.03 -1.53
N VAL A 162 -11.31 19.14 -0.48
CA VAL A 162 -10.36 18.10 -0.06
C VAL A 162 -10.76 17.50 1.29
N ARG A 163 -10.43 16.22 1.52
CA ARG A 163 -10.58 15.49 2.80
C ARG A 163 -9.27 14.80 3.17
N VAL A 164 -9.02 14.70 4.47
CA VAL A 164 -7.92 13.93 5.08
C VAL A 164 -8.53 13.17 6.25
N ILE A 165 -8.51 11.84 6.21
CA ILE A 165 -9.28 10.99 7.14
C ILE A 165 -8.39 10.07 7.99
N GLY A 166 -7.09 10.03 7.73
CA GLY A 166 -6.10 9.29 8.50
C GLY A 166 -6.03 7.79 8.18
N SER A 167 -6.58 7.35 7.03
CA SER A 167 -6.56 5.97 6.55
C SER A 167 -6.58 5.96 5.03
N ALA A 168 -5.47 5.55 4.42
CA ALA A 168 -5.32 5.55 2.97
C ALA A 168 -6.22 4.48 2.33
N THR A 169 -6.31 3.32 2.96
CA THR A 169 -7.13 2.21 2.48
C THR A 169 -8.62 2.58 2.49
N LEU A 170 -9.11 3.25 3.53
CA LEU A 170 -10.51 3.72 3.57
C LEU A 170 -10.77 4.88 2.63
N ALA A 171 -9.79 5.78 2.44
CA ALA A 171 -9.88 6.84 1.44
C ALA A 171 -10.07 6.26 0.04
N LEU A 172 -9.36 5.18 -0.30
CA LEU A 172 -9.52 4.46 -1.56
C LEU A 172 -10.88 3.74 -1.67
N CYS A 173 -11.40 3.17 -0.58
CA CYS A 173 -12.75 2.62 -0.56
C CYS A 173 -13.83 3.67 -0.87
N HIS A 174 -13.66 4.92 -0.43
CA HIS A 174 -14.57 6.01 -0.78
C HIS A 174 -14.61 6.29 -2.29
N ILE A 175 -13.48 6.10 -2.99
CA ILE A 175 -13.41 6.19 -4.46
C ILE A 175 -14.22 5.04 -5.08
N ALA A 176 -13.95 3.81 -4.67
CA ALA A 176 -14.66 2.64 -5.19
C ALA A 176 -16.19 2.75 -4.99
N ALA A 177 -16.62 3.30 -3.85
CA ALA A 177 -18.02 3.51 -3.52
C ALA A 177 -18.67 4.73 -4.21
N GLY A 178 -17.92 5.53 -4.97
CA GLY A 178 -18.46 6.73 -5.61
C GLY A 178 -18.86 7.83 -4.63
N THR A 179 -18.29 7.83 -3.42
CA THR A 179 -18.51 8.87 -2.40
C THR A 179 -17.43 9.94 -2.41
N ALA A 180 -16.33 9.70 -3.14
CA ALA A 180 -15.32 10.66 -3.51
C ALA A 180 -14.83 10.37 -4.94
N ASP A 181 -14.23 11.36 -5.59
CA ASP A 181 -13.96 11.32 -7.03
C ASP A 181 -12.52 10.93 -7.36
N ALA A 182 -11.56 11.37 -6.54
CA ALA A 182 -10.16 10.99 -6.71
C ALA A 182 -9.40 10.98 -5.38
N PHE A 183 -8.30 10.22 -5.35
CA PHE A 183 -7.39 10.18 -4.23
C PHE A 183 -5.95 10.38 -4.71
N TYR A 184 -5.15 11.07 -3.91
CA TYR A 184 -3.71 11.13 -4.11
C TYR A 184 -2.92 11.05 -2.80
N GLN A 185 -1.76 10.40 -2.83
CA GLN A 185 -0.82 10.38 -1.72
C GLN A 185 0.59 10.02 -2.17
N TYR A 186 1.58 10.60 -1.49
CA TYR A 186 2.99 10.24 -1.61
C TYR A 186 3.43 9.31 -0.48
N GLY A 187 4.24 8.31 -0.81
CA GLY A 187 4.88 7.44 0.17
C GLY A 187 3.98 6.33 0.74
N LEU A 188 3.03 5.83 -0.05
CA LEU A 188 2.26 4.64 0.31
C LEU A 188 3.10 3.36 0.19
N HIS A 189 2.67 2.35 0.91
CA HIS A 189 3.24 1.02 0.85
C HIS A 189 2.39 0.06 0.02
N CYS A 190 2.98 -1.08 -0.35
CA CYS A 190 2.35 -2.13 -1.14
C CYS A 190 1.05 -2.66 -0.48
N TRP A 191 1.03 -2.76 0.85
CA TRP A 191 -0.11 -3.27 1.63
C TRP A 191 -1.29 -2.29 1.77
N ASP A 192 -1.04 -0.99 1.75
CA ASP A 192 -2.10 0.03 1.75
C ASP A 192 -2.97 -0.05 0.48
N LEU A 193 -2.37 -0.57 -0.61
CA LEU A 193 -2.89 -0.47 -1.97
C LEU A 193 -3.43 -1.75 -2.56
N ALA A 194 -2.84 -2.89 -2.24
CA ALA A 194 -3.09 -4.14 -2.96
C ALA A 194 -4.59 -4.50 -3.00
N ALA A 195 -5.25 -4.49 -1.84
CA ALA A 195 -6.67 -4.79 -1.76
C ALA A 195 -7.52 -3.72 -2.47
N ALA A 196 -7.28 -2.44 -2.14
CA ALA A 196 -8.02 -1.31 -2.68
C ALA A 196 -7.95 -1.21 -4.21
N THR A 197 -6.80 -1.57 -4.79
CA THR A 197 -6.60 -1.55 -6.24
C THR A 197 -7.55 -2.49 -6.97
N VAL A 198 -7.74 -3.72 -6.46
CA VAL A 198 -8.71 -4.66 -7.05
C VAL A 198 -10.12 -4.09 -6.92
N ILE A 199 -10.49 -3.59 -5.74
CA ILE A 199 -11.83 -3.08 -5.46
C ILE A 199 -12.16 -1.88 -6.37
N ILE A 200 -11.22 -0.94 -6.56
CA ILE A 200 -11.42 0.22 -7.44
C ILE A 200 -11.56 -0.21 -8.91
N ARG A 201 -10.69 -1.12 -9.39
CA ARG A 201 -10.74 -1.62 -10.77
C ARG A 201 -12.10 -2.27 -11.06
N GLU A 202 -12.54 -3.13 -10.16
CA GLU A 202 -13.80 -3.85 -10.28
C GLU A 202 -15.05 -2.97 -10.08
N ALA A 203 -14.89 -1.78 -9.48
CA ALA A 203 -15.91 -0.72 -9.40
C ALA A 203 -15.91 0.20 -10.64
N GLY A 204 -15.03 -0.01 -11.62
CA GLY A 204 -14.93 0.79 -12.85
C GLY A 204 -14.04 2.04 -12.74
N GLY A 205 -13.24 2.13 -11.68
CA GLY A 205 -12.16 3.12 -11.53
C GLY A 205 -10.83 2.55 -12.02
N VAL A 206 -9.77 3.35 -11.92
CA VAL A 206 -8.41 2.87 -12.18
C VAL A 206 -7.41 3.51 -11.23
N VAL A 207 -6.26 2.85 -11.08
CA VAL A 207 -5.18 3.25 -10.18
C VAL A 207 -3.92 3.42 -11.02
N ILE A 208 -3.29 4.59 -10.92
CA ILE A 208 -2.12 4.97 -11.70
C ILE A 208 -1.01 5.51 -10.81
N ASP A 209 0.23 5.41 -11.28
CA ASP A 209 1.35 6.12 -10.66
C ASP A 209 1.34 7.60 -11.10
N THR A 210 1.91 8.43 -10.24
CA THR A 210 2.12 9.88 -10.38
C THR A 210 2.95 10.30 -11.60
N THR A 211 3.70 9.39 -12.22
CA THR A 211 4.46 9.63 -13.45
C THR A 211 3.64 9.48 -14.72
N GLY A 212 2.34 9.13 -14.62
CA GLY A 212 1.49 8.88 -15.79
C GLY A 212 1.80 7.57 -16.51
N THR A 213 2.84 6.85 -16.09
CA THR A 213 3.01 5.44 -16.45
C THR A 213 1.98 4.63 -15.69
N SER A 214 1.20 3.89 -16.43
CA SER A 214 0.21 3.00 -15.84
C SER A 214 0.87 1.92 -14.98
N PHE A 215 0.10 1.38 -14.02
CA PHE A 215 0.35 0.00 -13.62
C PHE A 215 -0.06 -1.02 -14.70
N LEU A 216 -0.85 -0.61 -15.72
CA LEU A 216 -1.01 -1.09 -17.12
C LEU A 216 -2.07 -0.18 -17.83
N ASN A 217 -1.83 0.23 -19.08
CA ASN A 217 -2.28 1.49 -19.73
C ASN A 217 -3.77 1.92 -19.62
N HIS A 218 -4.00 3.24 -19.47
CA HIS A 218 -5.22 4.06 -19.71
C HIS A 218 -6.09 4.58 -18.53
N HIS A 219 -6.81 5.66 -18.89
CA HIS A 219 -7.45 6.77 -18.15
C HIS A 219 -8.39 6.47 -16.97
N ARG A 220 -7.99 6.99 -15.81
CA ARG A 220 -8.68 7.70 -14.70
C ARG A 220 -7.63 7.76 -13.57
N ALA A 221 -7.57 8.81 -12.76
CA ALA A 221 -6.46 9.00 -11.84
C ALA A 221 -6.89 8.80 -10.39
N VAL A 222 -6.50 7.68 -9.79
CA VAL A 222 -6.10 7.66 -8.39
C VAL A 222 -4.58 7.77 -8.43
N ALA A 223 -4.04 8.91 -8.01
CA ALA A 223 -2.61 9.17 -8.03
C ALA A 223 -1.97 8.62 -6.75
N VAL A 224 -1.70 7.32 -6.74
CA VAL A 224 -0.97 6.73 -5.63
C VAL A 224 0.49 6.59 -5.99
N GLN A 225 1.37 7.33 -5.30
CA GLN A 225 2.77 6.93 -5.23
C GLN A 225 2.94 5.92 -4.09
N GLY A 226 2.78 4.64 -4.43
CA GLY A 226 3.30 3.54 -3.64
C GLY A 226 4.75 3.26 -4.02
N LYS A 227 5.59 2.74 -3.11
CA LYS A 227 6.80 2.03 -3.56
C LYS A 227 6.33 0.84 -4.41
N ALA A 228 6.44 0.96 -5.73
CA ALA A 228 6.12 -0.13 -6.64
C ALA A 228 6.94 -1.37 -6.26
N VAL A 229 6.25 -2.51 -6.13
CA VAL A 229 6.93 -3.80 -6.15
C VAL A 229 7.28 -4.05 -7.60
N LYS A 230 8.57 -4.00 -7.94
CA LYS A 230 9.03 -4.19 -9.31
C LYS A 230 8.97 -5.67 -9.68
N PRO A 231 8.33 -6.04 -10.79
CA PRO A 231 8.63 -7.29 -11.48
C PRO A 231 10.10 -7.30 -11.89
N GLY A 232 10.82 -8.37 -11.57
CA GLY A 232 12.09 -8.74 -12.20
C GLY A 232 13.17 -7.63 -12.35
N LYS A 233 14.21 -7.74 -11.51
CA LYS A 233 15.50 -7.00 -11.50
C LYS A 233 15.53 -5.67 -10.73
N CYS A 234 16.24 -5.70 -9.60
CA CYS A 234 17.05 -4.57 -9.17
C CYS A 234 18.50 -5.06 -9.05
N MET A 235 19.35 -4.65 -9.98
CA MET A 235 20.81 -4.82 -9.92
C MET A 235 21.37 -4.11 -8.67
N PRO A 236 22.50 -4.57 -8.11
CA PRO A 236 22.90 -4.27 -6.75
C PRO A 236 23.26 -2.81 -6.56
N GLY A 237 22.90 -2.28 -5.39
CA GLY A 237 23.30 -0.96 -4.93
C GLY A 237 24.81 -0.83 -4.96
N LYS A 238 25.32 0.08 -5.79
CA LYS A 238 26.61 0.71 -5.53
C LYS A 238 26.44 1.56 -4.28
N ASN A 239 27.07 1.16 -3.18
CA ASN A 239 27.50 2.12 -2.18
C ASN A 239 29.02 2.27 -2.28
N PRO A 240 29.54 3.50 -2.35
CA PRO A 240 30.96 3.76 -2.40
C PRO A 240 31.57 3.59 -0.99
N SER A 241 32.84 3.21 -0.97
CA SER A 241 33.80 3.32 0.14
C SER A 241 33.97 2.13 1.10
N ARG A 242 35.25 1.71 1.15
CA ARG A 242 36.00 1.08 2.25
C ARG A 242 35.82 -0.41 2.51
N SER A 243 36.70 -1.19 1.89
CA SER A 243 37.70 -2.00 2.62
C SER A 243 38.83 -2.43 1.67
N ARG A 244 39.96 -1.70 1.70
CA ARG A 244 41.26 -2.25 1.30
C ARG A 244 41.88 -2.87 2.54
N SER A 245 42.14 -4.17 2.51
CA SER A 245 43.18 -4.80 3.32
C SER A 245 43.51 -6.20 2.75
N HIS A 246 44.68 -6.25 2.12
CA HIS A 246 45.64 -7.35 2.02
C HIS A 246 45.20 -8.82 2.00
N ALA A 247 45.59 -9.52 0.93
CA ALA A 247 46.53 -10.64 1.04
C ALA A 247 47.36 -10.73 -0.25
N ALA A 248 48.66 -10.93 -0.08
CA ALA A 248 49.70 -10.94 -1.09
C ALA A 248 49.95 -12.35 -1.65
N GLN A 249 50.45 -12.44 -2.89
CA GLN A 249 51.62 -13.27 -3.25
C GLN A 249 52.20 -12.85 -4.63
N PRO A 250 53.53 -12.75 -4.80
CA PRO A 250 54.24 -12.37 -6.04
C PRO A 250 54.91 -13.61 -6.70
N PRO A 251 55.86 -13.46 -7.65
CA PRO A 251 55.86 -12.77 -8.94
C PRO A 251 56.21 -13.73 -10.11
N GLU A 252 56.06 -13.29 -11.37
CA GLU A 252 56.87 -13.87 -12.46
C GLU A 252 57.27 -12.78 -13.48
N LYS A 253 58.56 -12.80 -13.85
CA LYS A 253 59.31 -11.96 -14.81
C LYS A 253 58.81 -12.26 -16.25
N ALA A 254 59.10 -11.57 -17.35
CA ALA A 254 59.97 -10.50 -17.83
C ALA A 254 59.20 -9.87 -19.04
N ASP A 255 59.45 -8.65 -19.51
CA ASP A 255 60.51 -8.33 -20.46
C ASP A 255 60.67 -6.80 -20.64
N THR A 256 61.92 -6.43 -20.85
CA THR A 256 62.52 -5.16 -21.32
C THR A 256 61.91 -4.65 -22.64
N VAL A 257 61.83 -3.36 -22.97
CA VAL A 257 62.87 -2.44 -23.54
C VAL A 257 62.10 -1.15 -23.92
N GLU A 258 62.46 0.09 -23.54
CA GLU A 258 63.13 1.19 -24.30
C GLU A 258 62.49 2.51 -23.75
N GLY A 259 63.10 3.67 -23.50
CA GLY A 259 64.35 4.27 -23.94
C GLY A 259 64.07 5.59 -24.70
N SER A 260 64.23 6.76 -24.06
CA SER A 260 64.53 8.12 -24.60
C SER A 260 64.07 9.19 -23.60
N GLU A 261 65.01 9.73 -22.80
CA GLU A 261 65.67 11.05 -22.91
C GLU A 261 64.88 12.20 -22.27
#